data_AF-A0A7R9W915-F1
#
_entry.id   AF-A0A7R9W915-F1
#
_cell.length_a   1.000
_cell.length_b   1.000
_cell.length_c   1.000
_cell.angle_alpha   90.00
_cell.angle_beta   90.00
_cell.angle_gamma   90.00
#
_symmetry.space_group_name_H-M   'P 1'
#
loop_
_entity.id
_entity.type
_entity.pdbx_description
1 polymer ?
#
loop_
_entity_poly.entity_id
_entity_poly.type
_entity_poly.pdbx_seq_one_letter_code
_entity_poly.pdbx_strand_id
1 'polypeptide(L)'
;QGCKVMPYQPVEEWDVEDVCAWLVGGVGLDEKHANRFHEEGVDGPLLSDLTPTELTEDLGLTEGEATRVQRSLSFSGKLVGAKKEADARGGQEERFRALRMKVRDLECRLEEKKLELRDLTGKSTPSSSVDDVDGAQKESVAQRDDVAVERAPAPVLASANPSGNKTKTPAERFRELEAMKSQLSQEEYETKRKQILE
;
A
#
# COMPACT_ATOMS: atom_id res chain seq x y z
N GLN A 1 5.69 27.50 -32.73
CA GLN A 1 6.41 26.73 -31.69
C GLN A 1 5.59 25.48 -31.44
N GLY A 2 6.16 24.29 -31.68
CA GLY A 2 5.47 23.04 -31.39
C GLY A 2 5.53 22.78 -29.89
N CYS A 3 4.39 22.59 -29.23
CA CYS A 3 4.37 22.16 -27.84
C CYS A 3 5.02 20.77 -27.79
N LYS A 4 6.27 20.68 -27.31
CA LYS A 4 6.95 19.42 -27.01
C LYS A 4 6.04 18.72 -26.00
N VAL A 5 5.35 17.68 -26.45
CA VAL A 5 4.57 16.81 -25.55
C VAL A 5 5.59 16.25 -24.57
N MET A 6 5.46 16.61 -23.30
CA MET A 6 6.50 16.29 -22.34
C MET A 6 6.58 14.77 -22.17
N PRO A 7 7.80 14.21 -22.24
CA PRO A 7 7.98 12.78 -22.10
C PRO A 7 7.54 12.36 -20.69
N TYR A 8 6.87 11.21 -20.58
CA TYR A 8 6.43 10.59 -19.32
C TYR A 8 7.63 10.00 -18.53
N GLN A 9 8.73 10.72 -18.46
CA GLN A 9 9.94 10.31 -17.76
C GLN A 9 9.87 10.68 -16.28
N PRO A 10 10.51 9.90 -15.40
CA PRO A 10 10.68 10.28 -13.99
C PRO A 10 11.34 11.64 -13.89
N VAL A 11 10.95 12.42 -12.86
CA VAL A 11 11.56 13.74 -12.58
C VAL A 11 13.08 13.62 -12.45
N GLU A 12 13.58 12.51 -11.90
CA GLU A 12 15.00 12.18 -11.74
C GLU A 12 15.80 12.15 -13.08
N GLU A 13 15.12 11.99 -14.22
CA GLU A 13 15.74 11.96 -15.55
C GLU A 13 15.61 13.28 -16.32
N TRP A 14 14.94 14.29 -15.75
CA TRP A 14 14.71 15.55 -16.46
C TRP A 14 16.00 16.36 -16.58
N ASP A 15 16.26 16.84 -17.78
CA ASP A 15 17.28 17.86 -18.01
C ASP A 15 16.75 19.26 -17.66
N VAL A 16 17.64 20.25 -17.69
CA VAL A 16 17.31 21.65 -17.36
C VAL A 16 16.21 22.21 -18.28
N GLU A 17 16.19 21.82 -19.55
CA GLU A 17 15.17 22.30 -20.51
C GLU A 17 13.80 21.71 -20.20
N ASP A 18 13.74 20.42 -19.86
CA ASP A 18 12.52 19.72 -19.48
C ASP A 18 11.96 20.28 -18.15
N VAL A 19 12.83 20.62 -17.18
CA VAL A 19 12.42 21.35 -15.96
C VAL A 19 11.77 22.68 -16.32
N CYS A 20 12.41 23.48 -17.18
CA CYS A 20 11.88 24.79 -17.58
C CYS A 20 10.52 24.67 -18.29
N ALA A 21 10.41 23.73 -19.22
CA ALA A 21 9.16 23.44 -19.92
C ALA A 21 8.05 23.00 -18.95
N TRP A 22 8.40 22.22 -17.93
CA TRP A 22 7.47 21.79 -16.89
C TRP A 22 7.03 22.92 -15.95
N LEU A 23 7.93 23.81 -15.56
CA LEU A 23 7.57 24.96 -14.74
C LEU A 23 6.56 25.86 -15.46
N VAL A 24 6.78 26.14 -16.75
CA VAL A 24 5.87 26.99 -17.53
C VAL A 24 4.57 26.27 -17.88
N GLY A 25 4.66 25.08 -18.49
CA GLY A 25 3.48 24.37 -19.02
C GLY A 25 2.71 23.55 -17.98
N GLY A 26 3.41 22.97 -17.01
CA GLY A 26 2.83 22.08 -15.99
C GLY A 26 2.45 22.81 -14.70
N VAL A 27 3.33 23.67 -14.19
CA VAL A 27 3.09 24.42 -12.94
C VAL A 27 2.38 25.76 -13.21
N GLY A 28 2.54 26.30 -14.41
CA GLY A 28 1.98 27.60 -14.79
C GLY A 28 2.75 28.77 -14.17
N LEU A 29 4.08 28.67 -14.11
CA LEU A 29 4.97 29.77 -13.74
C LEU A 29 5.32 30.62 -14.96
N ASP A 30 5.65 31.89 -14.73
CA ASP A 30 6.12 32.78 -15.78
C ASP A 30 7.49 32.33 -16.32
N GLU A 31 7.74 32.59 -17.61
CA GLU A 31 9.02 32.29 -18.25
C GLU A 31 10.23 32.94 -17.54
N LYS A 32 10.02 34.10 -16.90
CA LYS A 32 11.04 34.77 -16.11
C LYS A 32 11.53 33.90 -14.95
N HIS A 33 10.62 33.18 -14.29
CA HIS A 33 10.99 32.26 -13.22
C HIS A 33 11.67 31.03 -13.81
N ALA A 34 11.15 30.44 -14.89
CA ALA A 34 11.79 29.31 -15.56
C ALA A 34 13.23 29.61 -15.99
N ASN A 35 13.50 30.82 -16.51
CA ASN A 35 14.86 31.23 -16.88
C ASN A 35 15.82 31.25 -15.69
N ARG A 36 15.36 31.55 -14.46
CA ARG A 36 16.21 31.46 -13.27
C ARG A 36 16.61 30.02 -12.95
N PHE A 37 15.67 29.09 -13.07
CA PHE A 37 15.99 27.66 -12.93
C PHE A 37 17.00 27.21 -14.00
N HIS A 38 16.89 27.75 -15.21
CA HIS A 38 17.87 27.50 -16.26
C HIS A 38 19.25 28.10 -15.94
N GLU A 39 19.31 29.35 -15.47
CA GLU A 39 20.54 30.06 -15.12
C GLU A 39 21.29 29.37 -13.97
N GLU A 40 20.55 28.89 -12.97
CA GLU A 40 21.09 28.12 -11.84
C GLU A 40 21.36 26.64 -12.19
N GLY A 41 21.05 26.21 -13.42
CA GLY A 41 21.31 24.84 -13.89
C GLY A 41 20.50 23.79 -13.14
N VAL A 42 19.28 24.11 -12.73
CA VAL A 42 18.42 23.20 -11.96
C VAL A 42 17.88 22.10 -12.87
N ASP A 43 18.42 20.90 -12.70
CA ASP A 43 17.96 19.68 -13.34
C ASP A 43 16.91 18.94 -12.47
N GLY A 44 16.39 17.85 -13.00
CA GLY A 44 15.35 17.06 -12.34
C GLY A 44 15.70 16.51 -10.95
N PRO A 45 16.88 15.90 -10.77
CA PRO A 45 17.38 15.50 -9.45
C PRO A 45 17.46 16.68 -8.48
N LEU A 46 18.09 17.79 -8.88
CA LEU A 46 18.24 18.95 -8.01
C LEU A 46 16.87 19.54 -7.64
N LEU A 47 15.96 19.65 -8.61
CA LEU A 47 14.59 20.13 -8.41
C LEU A 47 13.83 19.31 -7.35
N SER A 48 14.09 18.01 -7.27
CA SER A 48 13.44 17.10 -6.32
C SER A 48 13.97 17.28 -4.89
N ASP A 49 15.22 17.70 -4.75
CA ASP A 49 15.90 17.90 -3.47
C ASP A 49 15.71 19.32 -2.91
N LEU A 50 15.33 20.29 -3.75
CA LEU A 50 15.10 21.67 -3.34
C LEU A 50 13.99 21.79 -2.28
N THR A 51 14.28 22.51 -1.22
CA THR A 51 13.35 22.86 -0.16
C THR A 51 12.51 24.08 -0.52
N PRO A 52 11.34 24.30 0.13
CA PRO A 52 10.57 25.51 -0.06
C PRO A 52 11.36 26.79 0.20
N THR A 53 12.31 26.76 1.15
CA THR A 53 13.14 27.90 1.50
C THR A 53 14.12 28.24 0.38
N GLU A 54 14.83 27.25 -0.18
CA GLU A 54 15.76 27.45 -1.32
C GLU A 54 15.01 27.94 -2.57
N LEU A 55 13.81 27.42 -2.82
CA LEU A 55 12.93 27.92 -3.89
C LEU A 55 12.59 29.41 -3.74
N THR A 56 12.41 29.88 -2.50
CA THR A 56 12.10 31.29 -2.23
C THR A 56 13.33 32.19 -2.17
N GLU A 57 14.41 31.76 -1.52
CA GLU A 57 15.60 32.58 -1.26
C GLU A 57 16.53 32.63 -2.48
N ASP A 58 16.80 31.48 -3.10
CA ASP A 58 17.77 31.38 -4.19
C ASP A 58 17.13 31.63 -5.55
N LEU A 59 15.93 31.08 -5.77
CA LEU A 59 15.23 31.17 -7.05
C LEU A 59 14.25 32.36 -7.10
N GLY A 60 13.99 32.99 -5.96
CA GLY A 60 13.15 34.19 -5.84
C GLY A 60 11.68 33.95 -6.18
N LEU A 61 11.18 32.76 -5.89
CA LEU A 61 9.75 32.46 -5.96
C LEU A 61 9.03 33.06 -4.74
N THR A 62 7.75 33.35 -4.91
CA THR A 62 6.88 33.59 -3.75
C THR A 62 6.57 32.28 -3.01
N GLU A 63 6.24 32.37 -1.73
CA GLU A 63 5.88 31.19 -0.91
C GLU A 63 4.74 30.37 -1.54
N GLY A 64 3.76 31.04 -2.17
CA GLY A 64 2.66 30.39 -2.87
C GLY A 64 3.09 29.62 -4.12
N GLU A 65 4.06 30.15 -4.86
CA GLU A 65 4.63 29.49 -6.05
C GLU A 65 5.53 28.31 -5.64
N ALA A 66 6.38 28.48 -4.63
CA ALA A 66 7.20 27.40 -4.09
C ALA A 66 6.33 26.23 -3.60
N THR A 67 5.23 26.54 -2.89
CA THR A 67 4.26 25.53 -2.46
C THR A 67 3.58 24.83 -3.65
N ARG A 68 3.31 25.57 -4.74
CA ARG A 68 2.72 24.99 -5.95
C ARG A 68 3.69 24.04 -6.64
N VAL A 69 4.95 24.43 -6.80
CA VAL A 69 6.02 23.57 -7.36
C VAL A 69 6.13 22.28 -6.55
N GLN A 70 6.24 22.37 -5.23
CA GLN A 70 6.32 21.22 -4.33
C GLN A 70 5.10 20.30 -4.44
N ARG A 71 3.89 20.87 -4.49
CA ARG A 71 2.67 20.09 -4.66
C ARG A 71 2.66 19.37 -6.02
N SER A 72 3.04 20.06 -7.08
CA SER A 72 3.12 19.49 -8.43
C SER A 72 4.18 18.38 -8.52
N LEU A 73 5.35 18.55 -7.90
CA LEU A 73 6.38 17.50 -7.80
C LEU A 73 5.86 16.27 -7.05
N SER A 74 5.22 16.47 -5.90
CA SER A 74 4.64 15.37 -5.12
C SER A 74 3.56 14.60 -5.90
N PHE A 75 2.85 15.28 -6.80
CA PHE A 75 1.84 14.66 -7.65
C PHE A 75 2.48 13.87 -8.80
N SER A 76 3.45 14.46 -9.50
CA SER A 76 4.24 13.78 -10.54
C SER A 76 4.98 12.56 -9.98
N GLY A 77 5.59 12.68 -8.80
CA GLY A 77 6.30 11.59 -8.13
C GLY A 77 5.40 10.43 -7.74
N LYS A 78 4.15 10.69 -7.33
CA LYS A 78 3.17 9.63 -7.01
C LYS A 78 2.76 8.81 -8.23
N LEU A 79 2.70 9.42 -9.41
CA LEU A 79 2.39 8.72 -10.65
C LEU A 79 3.53 7.80 -11.09
N VAL A 80 4.78 8.18 -10.79
CA VAL A 80 5.97 7.40 -11.18
C VAL A 80 6.37 6.37 -10.12
N GLY A 81 6.14 6.64 -8.82
CA GLY A 81 6.38 5.70 -7.73
C GLY A 81 5.56 4.42 -7.81
N ALA A 82 4.37 4.47 -8.42
CA ALA A 82 3.57 3.29 -8.73
C ALA A 82 4.27 2.32 -9.71
N LYS A 83 5.23 2.81 -10.50
CA LYS A 83 5.98 2.01 -11.49
C LYS A 83 7.24 1.38 -10.88
N LYS A 84 7.99 2.10 -10.04
CA LYS A 84 9.15 1.54 -9.30
C LYS A 84 8.74 0.40 -8.35
N GLU A 85 7.56 0.45 -7.76
CA GLU A 85 7.04 -0.68 -6.98
C GLU A 85 6.75 -1.93 -7.82
N ALA A 86 6.41 -1.79 -9.10
CA ALA A 86 6.12 -2.94 -9.95
C ALA A 86 7.40 -3.76 -10.25
N ASP A 87 8.54 -3.10 -10.46
CA ASP A 87 9.83 -3.77 -10.67
C ASP A 87 10.41 -4.38 -9.39
N ALA A 88 10.23 -3.72 -8.23
CA ALA A 88 10.61 -4.31 -6.94
C ALA A 88 9.72 -5.54 -6.58
N ARG A 89 8.45 -5.54 -6.99
CA ARG A 89 7.54 -6.69 -6.82
C ARG A 89 7.98 -7.90 -7.65
N GLY A 90 8.59 -7.69 -8.81
CA GLY A 90 9.09 -8.76 -9.68
C GLY A 90 10.12 -9.66 -8.97
N GLY A 91 11.07 -9.07 -8.27
CA GLY A 91 12.06 -9.82 -7.49
C GLY A 91 11.49 -10.51 -6.26
N GLN A 92 10.42 -9.97 -5.67
CA GLN A 92 9.75 -10.57 -4.52
C GLN A 92 8.94 -11.81 -4.90
N GLU A 93 8.26 -11.79 -6.05
CA GLU A 93 7.47 -12.94 -6.55
C GLU A 93 8.36 -14.14 -6.87
N GLU A 94 9.56 -13.91 -7.44
CA GLU A 94 10.52 -14.98 -7.72
C GLU A 94 11.06 -15.61 -6.43
N ARG A 95 11.35 -14.80 -5.41
CA ARG A 95 11.71 -15.30 -4.07
C ARG A 95 10.56 -16.11 -3.45
N PHE A 96 9.32 -15.66 -3.61
CA PHE A 96 8.15 -16.37 -3.10
C PHE A 96 7.91 -17.69 -3.84
N ARG A 97 8.16 -17.72 -5.15
CA ARG A 97 8.14 -18.96 -5.96
C ARG A 97 9.23 -19.93 -5.52
N ALA A 98 10.46 -19.45 -5.30
CA ALA A 98 11.56 -20.27 -4.82
C ALA A 98 11.28 -20.84 -3.42
N LEU A 99 10.68 -20.04 -2.53
CA LEU A 99 10.30 -20.49 -1.19
C LEU A 99 9.20 -21.56 -1.22
N ARG A 100 8.17 -21.38 -2.07
CA ARG A 100 7.12 -22.39 -2.30
C ARG A 100 7.70 -23.71 -2.80
N MET A 101 8.69 -23.67 -3.70
CA MET A 101 9.35 -24.89 -4.16
C MET A 101 10.15 -25.59 -3.04
N LYS A 102 10.85 -24.83 -2.19
CA LYS A 102 11.56 -25.39 -1.03
C LYS A 102 10.62 -26.04 -0.02
N VAL A 103 9.46 -25.45 0.25
CA VAL A 103 8.46 -26.05 1.14
C VAL A 103 8.03 -27.42 0.61
N ARG A 104 7.70 -27.50 -0.68
CA ARG A 104 7.32 -28.77 -1.31
C ARG A 104 8.45 -29.82 -1.25
N ASP A 105 9.69 -29.42 -1.51
CA ASP A 105 10.85 -30.32 -1.42
C ASP A 105 11.05 -30.86 0.01
N LEU A 106 10.97 -29.97 1.00
CA LEU A 106 11.08 -30.35 2.41
C LEU A 106 9.95 -31.27 2.85
N GLU A 107 8.71 -31.03 2.40
CA GLU A 107 7.56 -31.91 2.65
C GLU A 107 7.81 -33.31 2.07
N CYS A 108 8.33 -33.41 0.83
CA CYS A 108 8.69 -34.70 0.23
C CYS A 108 9.76 -35.44 1.04
N ARG A 109 10.82 -34.75 1.47
CA ARG A 109 11.90 -35.35 2.30
C ARG A 109 11.41 -35.79 3.67
N LEU A 110 10.46 -35.05 4.25
CA LEU A 110 9.89 -35.37 5.54
C LEU A 110 9.03 -36.65 5.46
N GLU A 111 8.25 -36.82 4.39
CA GLU A 111 7.50 -38.06 4.16
C GLU A 111 8.41 -39.27 3.87
N GLU A 112 9.48 -39.07 3.10
CA GLU A 112 10.50 -40.12 2.90
C GLU A 112 11.10 -40.59 4.23
N LYS A 113 11.51 -39.65 5.09
CA LYS A 113 12.08 -39.97 6.41
C LYS A 113 11.07 -40.63 7.35
N LYS A 114 9.79 -40.27 7.28
CA LYS A 114 8.72 -40.96 8.02
C LYS A 114 8.56 -42.41 7.58
N LEU A 115 8.67 -42.69 6.28
CA LEU A 115 8.59 -44.05 5.77
C LEU A 115 9.78 -44.90 6.26
N GLU A 116 10.99 -44.35 6.21
CA GLU A 116 12.20 -45.01 6.72
C GLU A 116 12.09 -45.35 8.22
N LEU A 117 11.55 -44.43 9.04
CA LEU A 117 11.28 -44.68 10.46
C LEU A 117 10.24 -45.79 10.68
N ARG A 118 9.22 -45.89 9.82
CA ARG A 118 8.21 -46.96 9.89
C ARG A 118 8.82 -48.34 9.62
N ASP A 119 9.71 -48.44 8.64
CA ASP A 119 10.38 -49.71 8.30
C ASP A 119 11.35 -50.16 9.39
N LEU A 120 12.03 -49.20 10.05
CA LEU A 120 12.92 -49.48 11.18
C LEU A 120 12.14 -49.91 12.43
N THR A 121 11.04 -49.23 12.75
CA THR A 121 10.19 -49.58 13.91
C THR A 121 9.43 -50.89 13.71
N GLY A 122 9.12 -51.29 12.47
CA GLY A 122 8.57 -52.61 12.16
C GLY A 122 9.56 -53.77 12.35
N LYS A 123 10.87 -53.51 12.27
CA LYS A 123 11.93 -54.51 12.53
C LYS A 123 12.33 -54.60 14.00
N SER A 124 12.03 -53.59 14.81
CA SER A 124 12.13 -53.67 16.26
C SER A 124 10.84 -54.28 16.83
N THR A 125 10.57 -55.56 16.53
CA THR A 125 9.62 -56.32 17.34
C THR A 125 10.24 -56.53 18.73
N PRO A 126 9.56 -56.10 19.81
CA PRO A 126 10.00 -56.35 21.16
C PRO A 126 9.81 -57.84 21.48
N SER A 127 10.86 -58.62 21.23
CA SER A 127 11.15 -59.82 22.00
C SER A 127 11.52 -59.40 23.42
N SER A 128 10.54 -59.05 24.25
CA SER A 128 10.64 -59.20 25.72
C SER A 128 9.29 -58.92 26.36
N SER A 129 8.65 -60.01 26.79
CA SER A 129 7.77 -60.03 27.95
C SER A 129 8.36 -59.20 29.10
N VAL A 130 7.59 -58.26 29.64
CA VAL A 130 7.60 -57.90 31.06
C VAL A 130 6.23 -57.28 31.39
N ASP A 131 5.42 -58.15 31.97
CA ASP A 131 4.50 -57.98 33.09
C ASP A 131 3.78 -56.64 33.32
N ASP A 132 2.46 -56.80 33.40
CA ASP A 132 1.47 -56.05 34.16
C ASP A 132 2.01 -55.02 35.19
N VAL A 133 1.74 -53.73 34.95
CA VAL A 133 1.52 -52.78 36.03
C VAL A 133 0.26 -51.98 35.73
N ASP A 134 -0.82 -52.51 36.30
CA ASP A 134 -2.07 -51.83 36.63
C ASP A 134 -1.75 -50.58 37.47
N GLY A 135 -2.26 -49.41 37.05
CA GLY A 135 -1.87 -48.14 37.62
C GLY A 135 -2.81 -47.01 37.24
N ALA A 136 -4.10 -47.21 37.50
CA ALA A 136 -5.11 -46.19 37.39
C ALA A 136 -4.80 -44.99 38.31
N GLN A 137 -4.57 -43.81 37.75
CA GLN A 137 -4.89 -42.55 38.41
C GLN A 137 -5.60 -41.61 37.44
N LYS A 138 -6.93 -41.55 37.63
CA LYS A 138 -7.77 -40.41 37.26
C LYS A 138 -7.30 -39.22 38.10
N GLU A 139 -6.81 -38.17 37.44
CA GLU A 139 -6.74 -36.86 38.07
C GLU A 139 -7.54 -35.86 37.23
N SER A 140 -8.78 -35.68 37.68
CA SER A 140 -9.67 -34.58 37.34
C SER A 140 -9.12 -33.30 37.94
N VAL A 141 -8.52 -32.42 37.13
CA VAL A 141 -8.25 -31.04 37.53
C VAL A 141 -9.39 -30.17 37.05
N ALA A 142 -10.14 -29.73 38.05
CA ALA A 142 -11.21 -28.77 38.00
C ALA A 142 -10.68 -27.35 37.71
N GLN A 143 -11.47 -26.61 36.93
CA GLN A 143 -12.06 -25.32 37.33
C GLN A 143 -11.15 -24.09 37.52
N ARG A 144 -11.71 -22.93 37.12
CA ARG A 144 -11.30 -21.52 37.33
C ARG A 144 -10.60 -20.86 36.13
N ASP A 145 -10.93 -19.66 35.65
CA ASP A 145 -11.68 -18.54 36.22
C ASP A 145 -12.47 -17.76 35.16
N ASP A 146 -13.64 -17.26 35.59
CA ASP A 146 -14.37 -16.14 35.03
C ASP A 146 -13.46 -14.91 34.88
N VAL A 147 -13.22 -14.46 33.65
CA VAL A 147 -12.74 -13.09 33.38
C VAL A 147 -13.95 -12.25 32.99
N ALA A 148 -14.47 -11.54 33.98
CA ALA A 148 -15.39 -10.43 33.80
C ALA A 148 -14.70 -9.35 32.95
N VAL A 149 -15.07 -9.26 31.67
CA VAL A 149 -14.72 -8.10 30.84
C VAL A 149 -15.63 -6.95 31.24
N GLU A 150 -14.97 -5.97 31.86
CA GLU A 150 -15.47 -4.68 32.30
C GLU A 150 -16.23 -3.96 31.18
N ARG A 151 -17.49 -3.64 31.49
CA ARG A 151 -18.43 -2.91 30.64
C ARG A 151 -17.98 -1.45 30.54
N ALA A 152 -17.44 -1.08 29.38
CA ALA A 152 -17.15 0.31 29.05
C ALA A 152 -18.41 1.20 29.18
N PRO A 153 -18.30 2.42 29.72
CA PRO A 153 -19.40 3.38 29.78
C PRO A 153 -19.77 3.87 28.38
N ALA A 154 -21.08 3.89 28.12
CA ALA A 154 -21.65 4.39 26.88
C ALA A 154 -21.27 5.86 26.65
N PRO A 155 -20.82 6.24 25.44
CA PRO A 155 -20.66 7.64 25.09
C PRO A 155 -22.03 8.31 25.01
N VAL A 156 -22.18 9.37 25.80
CA VAL A 156 -23.27 10.35 25.74
C VAL A 156 -23.53 10.76 24.29
N LEU A 157 -24.75 10.47 23.83
CA LEU A 157 -25.29 10.94 22.56
C LEU A 157 -25.45 12.46 22.61
N ALA A 158 -24.45 13.17 22.08
CA ALA A 158 -24.60 14.56 21.70
C ALA A 158 -25.54 14.63 20.50
N SER A 159 -26.76 15.08 20.78
CA SER A 159 -27.76 15.48 19.81
C SER A 159 -27.19 16.56 18.90
N ALA A 160 -26.93 16.21 17.64
CA ALA A 160 -26.59 17.16 16.59
C ALA A 160 -27.61 17.00 15.45
N ASN A 161 -28.51 17.98 15.37
CA ASN A 161 -29.45 18.17 14.27
C ASN A 161 -28.70 18.23 12.92
N PRO A 162 -29.02 17.39 11.93
CA PRO A 162 -28.54 17.58 10.56
C PRO A 162 -29.47 18.55 9.82
N SER A 163 -29.30 19.85 10.07
CA SER A 163 -29.75 20.87 9.12
C SER A 163 -28.59 21.19 8.20
N GLY A 164 -28.64 20.66 6.98
CA GLY A 164 -27.65 20.93 5.96
C GLY A 164 -27.71 19.90 4.84
N ASN A 165 -28.50 20.19 3.82
CA ASN A 165 -28.46 19.50 2.53
C ASN A 165 -27.12 19.78 1.85
N LYS A 166 -26.04 19.19 2.36
CA LYS A 166 -24.74 19.16 1.70
C LYS A 166 -24.85 18.13 0.59
N THR A 167 -24.73 18.58 -0.65
CA THR A 167 -24.60 17.72 -1.82
C THR A 167 -23.39 16.80 -1.61
N LYS A 168 -23.64 15.52 -1.34
CA LYS A 168 -22.60 14.48 -1.17
C LYS A 168 -21.65 14.54 -2.36
N THR A 169 -20.35 14.60 -2.07
CA THR A 169 -19.31 14.57 -3.09
C THR A 169 -19.35 13.24 -3.85
N PRO A 170 -18.93 13.19 -5.13
CA PRO A 170 -18.92 11.93 -5.89
C PRO A 170 -18.17 10.79 -5.17
N ALA A 171 -17.06 11.11 -4.49
CA ALA A 171 -16.28 10.14 -3.72
C ALA A 171 -17.03 9.57 -2.50
N GLU A 172 -17.92 10.33 -1.87
CA GLU A 172 -18.77 9.84 -0.79
C GLU A 172 -19.89 8.95 -1.32
N ARG A 173 -20.50 9.31 -2.45
CA ARG A 173 -21.52 8.48 -3.13
C ARG A 173 -20.96 7.13 -3.55
N PHE A 174 -19.70 7.09 -4.02
CA PHE A 174 -19.02 5.83 -4.36
C PHE A 174 -18.80 4.92 -3.14
N ARG A 175 -18.36 5.47 -2.00
CA ARG A 175 -18.18 4.69 -0.77
C ARG A 175 -19.50 4.13 -0.25
N GLU A 176 -20.58 4.90 -0.35
CA GLU A 176 -21.92 4.45 0.01
C GLU A 176 -22.44 3.36 -0.94
N LEU A 177 -22.18 3.49 -2.24
CA LEU A 177 -22.56 2.48 -3.23
C LEU A 177 -21.81 1.14 -3.01
N GLU A 178 -20.52 1.18 -2.68
CA GLU A 178 -19.75 -0.02 -2.32
C GLU A 178 -20.28 -0.69 -1.05
N ALA A 179 -20.68 0.08 -0.04
CA ALA A 179 -21.29 -0.47 1.17
C ALA A 179 -22.63 -1.17 0.89
N MET A 180 -23.39 -0.71 -0.11
CA MET A 180 -24.68 -1.29 -0.53
C MET A 180 -24.54 -2.43 -1.55
N LYS A 181 -23.32 -2.76 -2.00
CA LYS A 181 -23.07 -3.81 -3.01
C LYS A 181 -23.58 -5.20 -2.61
N SER A 182 -23.62 -5.49 -1.31
CA SER A 182 -24.11 -6.78 -0.79
C SER A 182 -25.65 -6.86 -0.70
N GLN A 183 -26.35 -5.73 -0.90
CA GLN A 183 -27.81 -5.64 -0.76
C GLN A 183 -28.52 -5.39 -2.10
N LEU A 184 -27.79 -4.97 -3.14
CA LEU A 184 -28.32 -4.70 -4.47
C LEU A 184 -28.06 -5.86 -5.42
N SER A 185 -28.95 -6.06 -6.40
CA SER A 185 -28.60 -6.92 -7.52
C SER A 185 -27.44 -6.31 -8.32
N GLN A 186 -26.66 -7.15 -8.99
CA GLN A 186 -25.49 -6.72 -9.76
C GLN A 186 -25.85 -5.64 -10.81
N GLU A 187 -27.01 -5.77 -11.44
CA GLU A 187 -27.49 -4.86 -12.48
C GLU A 187 -27.87 -3.46 -11.93
N GLU A 188 -28.47 -3.40 -10.74
CA GLU A 188 -28.78 -2.14 -10.04
C GLU A 188 -27.52 -1.42 -9.56
N TYR A 189 -26.53 -2.17 -9.08
CA TYR A 189 -25.24 -1.62 -8.67
C TYR A 189 -24.51 -0.97 -9.86
N GLU A 190 -24.45 -1.66 -11.01
CA GLU A 190 -23.80 -1.12 -12.21
C GLU A 190 -24.51 0.13 -12.75
N THR A 191 -25.84 0.14 -12.72
CA THR A 191 -26.64 1.32 -13.13
C THR A 191 -26.35 2.53 -12.24
N LYS A 192 -26.37 2.36 -10.92
CA LYS A 192 -26.04 3.43 -9.97
C LYS A 192 -24.58 3.89 -10.10
N ARG A 193 -23.67 2.96 -10.38
CA ARG A 193 -22.24 3.26 -10.60
C ARG A 193 -22.04 4.15 -11.83
N LYS A 194 -22.75 3.88 -12.93
CA LYS A 194 -22.72 4.73 -14.14
C LYS A 194 -23.27 6.13 -13.85
N GLN A 195 -24.36 6.23 -13.10
CA GLN A 195 -25.00 7.52 -12.78
C GLN A 195 -24.15 8.43 -11.87
N ILE A 196 -23.16 7.91 -11.14
CA ILE A 196 -22.22 8.72 -10.36
C ILE A 196 -21.05 9.21 -11.23
N LEU A 197 -20.78 8.55 -12.36
CA LEU A 197 -19.69 8.90 -13.30
C LEU A 197 -20.11 9.91 -14.37
N GLU A 198 -21.41 10.03 -14.65
CA GLU A 198 -22.01 11.10 -15.48
C GLU A 198 -22.23 12.39 -14.68
#